data_AF-A0A9D8JBX0-F1
#
_entry.id   AF-A0A9D8JBX0-F1
#
_cell.length_a   1.000
_cell.length_b   1.000
_cell.length_c   1.000
_cell.angle_alpha   90.00
_cell.angle_beta   90.00
_cell.angle_gamma   90.00
#
_symmetry.space_group_name_H-M   'P 1'
#
loop_
_entity.id
_entity.type
_entity.pdbx_description
1 polymer ?
#
loop_
_entity_poly.entity_id
_entity_poly.type
_entity_poly.pdbx_seq_one_letter_code
_entity_poly.pdbx_strand_id
1 'polypeptide(L)'
;MPLLIQLVARALGLGAFFFALACKELPEDLGQRHEEVAYRSGPTLGAADPMELLQNNSFYFQVWNNYFTLALDSMPMEGSVPDDKKPWSGSWYPETSGGTDVKASGESALQKYDKVFHGGTNKASAWEREKHNSNVGWAGHCNGLAAFGQRHPTEPSKNVVRSGVTFTPKDIKALMTELHMNADYQFLGGTRCNKSGPSRPESRSDPTIMDACQGVNPGTLHATVANWIGTMKHVVIVDTHPGDQVWNYPVIGYKVLNKDVVSEQEATRAVTGGSKYVFNPAAVKFVKMRTQLYIVNAMSNEVLQTRQQGTVDLSYILELDAVGNIVGGEWTGSSIMQHPNFVWVAFEPLPANGSRSLGNPHLDSKTVIGMWAESIGADPSNPPSDIKRPAQAQAWGELPNFSVTLDGMKSGAAFGGKPINLRLERRGPLAAGGLELLVSLNGQDLPPVATSGGEELVVPVSPLPGLNKLLFQWKQGGNSLQSATLAFNFNP
;
A
#
# COMPACT_ATOMS: atom_id res chain seq x y z
N MET A 1 -33.24 -4.39 -27.74
CA MET A 1 -32.52 -3.11 -27.95
C MET A 1 -31.10 -3.01 -27.33
N PRO A 2 -30.39 -4.09 -26.89
CA PRO A 2 -29.01 -3.95 -26.39
C PRO A 2 -27.91 -4.25 -27.43
N LEU A 3 -28.25 -4.77 -28.62
CA LEU A 3 -27.24 -5.15 -29.63
C LEU A 3 -26.69 -3.97 -30.47
N LEU A 4 -27.43 -2.85 -30.57
CA LEU A 4 -27.06 -1.76 -31.48
C LEU A 4 -25.96 -0.83 -30.91
N ILE A 5 -25.77 -0.84 -29.59
CA ILE A 5 -24.75 -0.01 -28.90
C ILE A 5 -23.35 -0.64 -29.02
N GLN A 6 -23.24 -1.96 -29.16
CA GLN A 6 -21.95 -2.65 -29.26
C GLN A 6 -21.22 -2.45 -30.60
N LEU A 7 -21.95 -2.15 -31.67
CA LEU A 7 -21.35 -1.97 -33.01
C LEU A 7 -20.79 -0.56 -33.25
N VAL A 8 -21.29 0.46 -32.55
CA VAL A 8 -20.84 1.85 -32.74
C VAL A 8 -19.52 2.13 -32.01
N ALA A 9 -19.26 1.47 -30.87
CA ALA A 9 -18.02 1.66 -30.09
C ALA A 9 -16.75 1.19 -30.82
N ARG A 10 -16.84 0.18 -31.70
CA ARG A 10 -15.68 -0.30 -32.47
C ARG A 10 -15.26 0.62 -33.63
N ALA A 11 -16.13 1.52 -34.08
CA ALA A 11 -15.86 2.39 -35.23
C ALA A 11 -15.17 3.71 -34.87
N LEU A 12 -15.10 4.08 -33.58
CA LEU A 12 -14.64 5.41 -33.13
C LEU A 12 -13.31 5.42 -32.35
N GLY A 13 -12.59 4.30 -32.25
CA GLY A 13 -11.26 4.28 -31.61
C GLY A 13 -11.25 4.69 -30.11
N LEU A 14 -12.41 4.68 -29.45
CA LEU A 14 -12.52 4.86 -28.01
C LEU A 14 -12.16 3.53 -27.34
N GLY A 15 -11.10 3.52 -26.52
CA GLY A 15 -10.69 2.37 -25.73
C GLY A 15 -11.87 1.79 -24.95
N ALA A 16 -11.95 0.47 -24.90
CA ALA A 16 -13.03 -0.27 -24.25
C ALA A 16 -13.13 0.12 -22.76
N PHE A 17 -14.11 0.95 -22.43
CA PHE A 17 -14.50 1.23 -21.04
C PHE A 17 -15.21 0.00 -20.49
N PHE A 18 -14.52 -0.78 -19.67
CA PHE A 18 -15.16 -1.74 -18.78
C PHE A 18 -15.73 -0.98 -17.58
N PHE A 19 -17.05 -1.06 -17.40
CA PHE A 19 -17.74 -0.55 -16.23
C PHE A 19 -17.29 -1.37 -14.99
N ALA A 20 -16.40 -0.80 -14.18
CA ALA A 20 -16.14 -1.29 -12.84
C ALA A 20 -17.33 -0.88 -11.93
N LEU A 21 -17.96 -1.87 -11.29
CA LEU A 21 -19.27 -1.76 -10.62
C LEU A 21 -19.15 -1.72 -9.09
N ALA A 22 -19.47 -0.53 -8.56
CA ALA A 22 -19.59 0.07 -7.21
C ALA A 22 -18.90 -0.51 -5.91
N CYS A 23 -18.24 0.19 -4.94
CA CYS A 23 -18.09 -0.27 -3.51
C CYS A 23 -17.65 0.81 -2.44
N LYS A 24 -18.13 0.77 -1.17
CA LYS A 24 -18.10 1.85 -0.13
C LYS A 24 -17.39 1.49 1.17
N GLU A 25 -16.75 2.52 1.72
CA GLU A 25 -16.30 2.77 3.10
C GLU A 25 -15.18 1.90 3.71
N LEU A 26 -14.02 2.56 3.83
CA LEU A 26 -13.29 2.70 5.09
C LEU A 26 -13.82 4.00 5.78
N PRO A 27 -14.55 3.96 6.90
CA PRO A 27 -15.06 5.17 7.57
C PRO A 27 -13.97 6.01 8.26
N GLU A 28 -14.29 7.29 8.47
CA GLU A 28 -13.49 8.39 9.04
C GLU A 28 -12.72 8.06 10.33
N ASP A 29 -13.11 7.03 11.08
CA ASP A 29 -12.50 6.62 12.36
C ASP A 29 -11.14 5.92 12.22
N LEU A 30 -10.78 5.49 11.01
CA LEU A 30 -9.45 4.96 10.73
C LEU A 30 -8.36 6.05 10.74
N GLY A 31 -8.75 7.31 10.64
CA GLY A 31 -7.88 8.45 10.86
C GLY A 31 -7.51 8.70 12.33
N GLN A 32 -8.13 8.00 13.31
CA GLN A 32 -7.92 8.27 14.74
C GLN A 32 -6.97 7.29 15.46
N ARG A 33 -6.54 6.18 14.83
CA ARG A 33 -5.69 5.17 15.52
C ARG A 33 -4.18 5.32 15.31
N HIS A 34 -3.78 6.16 14.38
CA HIS A 34 -2.55 6.90 14.53
C HIS A 34 -3.01 8.31 14.92
N GLU A 35 -2.36 8.92 15.90
CA GLU A 35 -2.51 10.34 16.19
C GLU A 35 -2.66 11.08 14.85
N GLU A 36 -3.52 12.10 14.80
CA GLU A 36 -3.27 13.21 13.87
C GLU A 36 -1.82 13.61 14.10
N VAL A 37 -0.89 12.99 13.36
CA VAL A 37 0.48 13.45 13.24
C VAL A 37 0.23 14.87 12.81
N ALA A 38 0.59 15.82 13.67
CA ALA A 38 0.38 17.23 13.47
C ALA A 38 1.03 17.63 12.14
N TYR A 39 0.31 17.40 11.06
CA TYR A 39 0.70 17.73 9.73
C TYR A 39 0.30 19.18 9.60
N ARG A 40 1.26 19.99 9.15
CA ARG A 40 1.02 21.34 8.62
C ARG A 40 0.96 22.42 9.69
N SER A 41 2.13 22.77 10.23
CA SER A 41 2.40 24.11 10.76
C SER A 41 3.53 24.77 9.97
N GLY A 42 3.30 25.07 8.69
CA GLY A 42 4.20 25.87 7.87
C GLY A 42 3.78 25.91 6.40
N PRO A 43 4.19 26.93 5.62
CA PRO A 43 3.95 26.99 4.18
C PRO A 43 4.86 25.98 3.48
N THR A 44 4.49 24.70 3.53
CA THR A 44 5.15 23.63 2.80
C THR A 44 4.68 23.66 1.34
N LEU A 45 5.64 23.75 0.40
CA LEU A 45 5.44 23.46 -1.02
C LEU A 45 4.92 22.01 -1.13
N GLY A 46 3.61 21.85 -1.21
CA GLY A 46 2.88 20.59 -1.07
C GLY A 46 2.81 19.75 -2.34
N ALA A 47 3.66 20.01 -3.33
CA ALA A 47 3.67 19.25 -4.58
C ALA A 47 4.78 18.19 -4.64
N ALA A 48 5.81 18.33 -3.79
CA ALA A 48 6.61 17.20 -3.36
C ALA A 48 6.05 16.73 -2.02
N ASP A 49 5.54 15.50 -1.92
CA ASP A 49 5.41 14.85 -0.61
C ASP A 49 6.56 13.83 -0.43
N PRO A 50 7.82 14.27 -0.21
CA PRO A 50 8.90 13.36 0.16
C PRO A 50 8.53 12.51 1.37
N MET A 51 7.65 12.98 2.25
CA MET A 51 7.26 12.25 3.45
C MET A 51 6.52 10.97 3.08
N GLU A 52 5.61 11.01 2.11
CA GLU A 52 4.91 9.84 1.60
C GLU A 52 5.89 8.75 1.11
N LEU A 53 6.82 9.14 0.24
CA LEU A 53 7.85 8.26 -0.31
C LEU A 53 8.79 7.71 0.77
N LEU A 54 9.16 8.54 1.74
CA LEU A 54 10.05 8.19 2.84
C LEU A 54 9.39 7.26 3.86
N GLN A 55 8.11 7.48 4.19
CA GLN A 55 7.33 6.60 5.07
C GLN A 55 7.23 5.21 4.46
N ASN A 56 6.93 5.12 3.16
CA ASN A 56 6.89 3.85 2.45
C ASN A 56 8.25 3.16 2.42
N ASN A 57 9.33 3.88 2.10
CA ASN A 57 10.68 3.32 2.15
C ASN A 57 10.99 2.72 3.53
N SER A 58 10.75 3.49 4.60
CA SER A 58 10.97 3.02 5.98
C SER A 58 10.14 1.77 6.28
N PHE A 59 8.87 1.78 5.90
CA PHE A 59 7.98 0.65 6.15
C PHE A 59 8.36 -0.59 5.34
N TYR A 60 8.66 -0.43 4.06
CA TYR A 60 9.15 -1.49 3.19
C TYR A 60 10.38 -2.17 3.80
N PHE A 61 11.30 -1.37 4.34
CA PHE A 61 12.47 -1.89 5.02
C PHE A 61 12.09 -2.73 6.25
N GLN A 62 11.21 -2.23 7.12
CA GLN A 62 10.75 -2.96 8.31
C GLN A 62 10.06 -4.29 7.97
N VAL A 63 9.34 -4.33 6.86
CA VAL A 63 8.61 -5.52 6.40
C VAL A 63 9.53 -6.55 5.78
N TRP A 64 10.46 -6.13 4.91
CA TRP A 64 11.21 -7.04 4.05
C TRP A 64 12.67 -7.22 4.45
N ASN A 65 13.18 -6.40 5.38
CA ASN A 65 14.61 -6.26 5.62
C ASN A 65 15.38 -6.06 4.29
N ASN A 66 14.81 -5.23 3.40
CA ASN A 66 15.29 -5.00 2.05
C ASN A 66 15.21 -3.51 1.69
N TYR A 67 16.01 -3.06 0.74
CA TYR A 67 16.09 -1.63 0.40
C TYR A 67 15.03 -1.21 -0.61
N PHE A 68 14.40 -0.09 -0.33
CA PHE A 68 13.51 0.57 -1.27
C PHE A 68 14.36 1.35 -2.28
N THR A 69 14.37 0.89 -3.53
CA THR A 69 15.09 1.55 -4.61
C THR A 69 14.39 2.86 -4.96
N LEU A 70 15.15 3.95 -5.06
CA LEU A 70 14.67 5.25 -5.56
C LEU A 70 15.34 5.66 -6.87
N ALA A 71 16.51 5.10 -7.21
CA ALA A 71 17.18 5.34 -8.48
C ALA A 71 16.34 4.79 -9.63
N LEU A 72 15.80 5.67 -10.47
CA LEU A 72 14.85 5.30 -11.53
C LEU A 72 15.45 4.31 -12.54
N ASP A 73 16.75 4.41 -12.82
CA ASP A 73 17.44 3.53 -13.78
C ASP A 73 17.73 2.13 -13.20
N SER A 74 17.62 1.97 -11.89
CA SER A 74 17.77 0.67 -11.21
C SER A 74 16.43 -0.05 -11.02
N MET A 75 15.31 0.59 -11.35
CA MET A 75 13.98 0.00 -11.19
C MET A 75 13.59 -0.87 -12.39
N PRO A 76 12.87 -2.00 -12.16
CA PRO A 76 12.32 -2.79 -13.24
C PRO A 76 11.24 -2.01 -14.01
N MET A 77 11.27 -2.11 -15.34
CA MET A 77 10.27 -1.47 -16.23
C MET A 77 8.93 -2.23 -16.26
N GLU A 78 8.89 -3.46 -15.78
CA GLU A 78 7.67 -4.23 -15.59
C GLU A 78 7.85 -5.22 -14.43
N GLY A 79 6.74 -5.61 -13.82
CA GLY A 79 6.74 -6.57 -12.73
C GLY A 79 5.37 -7.23 -12.59
N SER A 80 5.35 -8.47 -12.15
CA SER A 80 4.12 -9.18 -11.77
C SER A 80 4.41 -10.10 -10.60
N VAL A 81 3.42 -10.28 -9.74
CA VAL A 81 3.47 -11.29 -8.68
C VAL A 81 3.30 -12.70 -9.29
N PRO A 82 3.93 -13.74 -8.72
CA PRO A 82 3.71 -15.14 -9.06
C PRO A 82 2.22 -15.55 -9.02
N ASP A 83 1.84 -16.56 -9.81
CA ASP A 83 0.44 -16.97 -9.95
C ASP A 83 -0.21 -17.45 -8.64
N ASP A 84 0.57 -18.04 -7.74
CA ASP A 84 0.19 -18.46 -6.38
C ASP A 84 -0.02 -17.28 -5.42
N LYS A 85 0.50 -16.09 -5.77
CA LYS A 85 0.28 -14.82 -5.05
C LYS A 85 -0.77 -13.93 -5.71
N LYS A 86 -1.30 -14.30 -6.87
CA LYS A 86 -2.34 -13.51 -7.54
C LYS A 86 -3.71 -13.82 -6.92
N PRO A 87 -4.40 -12.83 -6.32
CA PRO A 87 -5.77 -13.03 -5.85
C PRO A 87 -6.72 -13.44 -6.96
N TRP A 88 -7.83 -14.01 -6.55
CA TRP A 88 -8.99 -14.37 -7.35
C TRP A 88 -10.04 -13.24 -7.29
N SER A 89 -11.01 -13.27 -8.20
CA SER A 89 -12.15 -12.35 -8.17
C SER A 89 -13.27 -12.90 -7.28
N GLY A 90 -13.95 -12.04 -6.55
CA GLY A 90 -15.10 -12.38 -5.71
C GLY A 90 -16.14 -11.28 -5.69
N SER A 91 -17.23 -11.52 -4.96
CA SER A 91 -18.22 -10.50 -4.71
C SER A 91 -17.63 -9.40 -3.83
N TRP A 92 -17.85 -8.14 -4.15
CA TRP A 92 -17.66 -7.06 -3.16
C TRP A 92 -18.83 -7.00 -2.16
N TYR A 93 -19.78 -7.94 -2.22
CA TYR A 93 -20.91 -8.06 -1.29
C TYR A 93 -21.68 -6.74 -1.13
N PRO A 94 -22.45 -6.35 -2.17
CA PRO A 94 -23.26 -5.14 -2.12
C PRO A 94 -24.21 -5.12 -0.93
N GLU A 95 -24.20 -4.05 -0.14
CA GLU A 95 -25.16 -3.78 0.94
C GLU A 95 -26.59 -3.76 0.40
N THR A 96 -26.80 -3.26 -0.83
CA THR A 96 -28.09 -3.33 -1.54
C THR A 96 -28.61 -4.75 -1.77
N SER A 97 -27.74 -5.75 -1.67
CA SER A 97 -28.07 -7.18 -1.75
C SER A 97 -28.01 -7.92 -0.41
N GLY A 98 -27.82 -7.19 0.70
CA GLY A 98 -27.69 -7.73 2.05
C GLY A 98 -26.25 -8.00 2.49
N GLY A 99 -25.26 -7.43 1.81
CA GLY A 99 -23.86 -7.52 2.20
C GLY A 99 -23.35 -8.97 2.25
N THR A 100 -22.59 -9.31 3.28
CA THR A 100 -22.07 -10.70 3.46
C THR A 100 -23.14 -11.65 4.03
N ASP A 101 -24.30 -11.14 4.47
CA ASP A 101 -25.49 -11.92 4.82
C ASP A 101 -26.36 -12.28 3.59
N VAL A 102 -25.85 -12.12 2.37
CA VAL A 102 -26.59 -12.42 1.14
C VAL A 102 -27.09 -13.87 1.08
N LYS A 103 -28.39 -14.03 0.81
CA LYS A 103 -29.07 -15.33 0.72
C LYS A 103 -29.23 -15.78 -0.73
N ALA A 104 -28.12 -16.03 -1.42
CA ALA A 104 -28.14 -16.42 -2.83
C ALA A 104 -28.95 -17.70 -3.09
N SER A 105 -28.96 -18.64 -2.14
CA SER A 105 -29.89 -19.79 -2.07
C SER A 105 -29.81 -20.48 -0.70
N GLY A 106 -30.83 -20.32 0.14
CA GLY A 106 -30.88 -20.92 1.49
C GLY A 106 -30.29 -20.03 2.59
N GLU A 107 -29.67 -20.64 3.60
CA GLU A 107 -28.99 -19.93 4.70
C GLU A 107 -27.74 -19.20 4.17
N SER A 108 -27.54 -17.94 4.57
CA SER A 108 -26.31 -17.18 4.27
C SER A 108 -25.10 -17.76 5.01
N ALA A 109 -23.90 -17.31 4.65
CA ALA A 109 -22.67 -17.69 5.34
C ALA A 109 -22.70 -17.31 6.83
N LEU A 110 -23.18 -16.11 7.15
CA LEU A 110 -23.29 -15.63 8.53
C LEU A 110 -24.38 -16.36 9.32
N GLN A 111 -25.50 -16.74 8.69
CA GLN A 111 -26.52 -17.56 9.34
C GLN A 111 -26.00 -18.97 9.66
N LYS A 112 -25.24 -19.58 8.75
CA LYS A 112 -24.56 -20.85 9.00
C LYS A 112 -23.56 -20.72 10.15
N TYR A 113 -22.79 -19.63 10.19
CA TYR A 113 -21.86 -19.35 11.27
C TYR A 113 -22.60 -19.22 12.62
N ASP A 114 -23.67 -18.43 12.68
CA ASP A 114 -24.52 -18.27 13.88
C ASP A 114 -25.10 -19.60 14.36
N LYS A 115 -25.54 -20.47 13.44
CA LYS A 115 -26.04 -21.81 13.76
C LYS A 115 -25.01 -22.69 14.44
N VAL A 116 -23.75 -22.65 13.99
CA VAL A 116 -22.68 -23.50 14.51
C VAL A 116 -22.06 -22.92 15.78
N PHE A 117 -21.79 -21.61 15.80
CA PHE A 117 -20.96 -20.98 16.83
C PHE A 117 -21.73 -20.12 17.83
N HIS A 118 -23.02 -19.83 17.56
CA HIS A 118 -23.90 -19.05 18.44
C HIS A 118 -25.21 -19.79 18.77
N GLY A 119 -25.26 -21.11 18.58
CA GLY A 119 -26.42 -21.94 18.89
C GLY A 119 -27.68 -21.56 18.09
N GLY A 120 -27.53 -21.00 16.89
CA GLY A 120 -28.63 -20.51 16.07
C GLY A 120 -29.15 -19.12 16.44
N THR A 121 -28.56 -18.48 17.45
CA THR A 121 -28.87 -17.08 17.73
C THR A 121 -28.26 -16.21 16.63
N ASN A 122 -29.08 -15.45 15.92
CA ASN A 122 -28.62 -14.54 14.88
C ASN A 122 -27.81 -13.39 15.51
N LYS A 123 -26.49 -13.53 15.62
CA LYS A 123 -25.58 -12.49 16.12
C LYS A 123 -24.83 -11.87 14.96
N ALA A 124 -23.99 -12.65 14.28
CA ALA A 124 -23.18 -12.18 13.16
C ALA A 124 -24.06 -11.69 12.01
N SER A 125 -25.08 -12.46 11.65
CA SER A 125 -26.01 -12.10 10.56
C SER A 125 -26.92 -10.93 10.91
N ALA A 126 -27.30 -10.76 12.18
CA ALA A 126 -28.11 -9.62 12.61
C ALA A 126 -27.30 -8.33 12.63
N TRP A 127 -26.06 -8.40 13.13
CA TRP A 127 -25.12 -7.28 13.11
C TRP A 127 -24.88 -6.78 11.68
N GLU A 128 -24.65 -7.69 10.72
CA GLU A 128 -24.42 -7.32 9.32
C GLU A 128 -25.61 -6.57 8.72
N ARG A 129 -26.83 -7.09 8.91
CA ARG A 129 -28.06 -6.42 8.44
C ARG A 129 -28.31 -5.07 9.13
N GLU A 130 -27.89 -4.90 10.37
CA GLU A 130 -28.03 -3.64 11.11
C GLU A 130 -27.01 -2.60 10.66
N LYS A 131 -25.74 -3.00 10.52
CA LYS A 131 -24.62 -2.09 10.28
C LYS A 131 -24.36 -1.84 8.81
N HIS A 132 -24.69 -2.76 7.89
CA HIS A 132 -24.38 -2.70 6.46
C HIS A 132 -25.65 -2.79 5.59
N ASN A 133 -26.54 -1.80 5.74
CA ASN A 133 -27.83 -1.71 5.04
C ASN A 133 -27.96 -0.48 4.12
N SER A 134 -26.85 0.04 3.60
CA SER A 134 -26.87 1.19 2.71
C SER A 134 -27.57 0.87 1.39
N ASN A 135 -28.43 1.79 0.95
CA ASN A 135 -29.09 1.72 -0.37
C ASN A 135 -28.24 2.34 -1.50
N VAL A 136 -27.02 2.76 -1.18
CA VAL A 136 -26.13 3.37 -2.15
C VAL A 136 -25.54 2.26 -3.03
N GLY A 137 -25.71 2.37 -4.35
CA GLY A 137 -25.36 1.31 -5.30
C GLY A 137 -23.86 0.98 -5.36
N TRP A 138 -23.04 1.81 -4.73
CA TRP A 138 -21.63 1.57 -4.51
C TRP A 138 -21.33 1.09 -3.10
N ALA A 139 -22.21 0.55 -2.26
CA ALA A 139 -21.84 0.25 -0.86
C ALA A 139 -21.67 -1.23 -0.52
N GLY A 140 -20.54 -1.63 0.10
CA GLY A 140 -20.20 -3.04 0.37
C GLY A 140 -18.78 -3.26 0.92
N HIS A 141 -18.19 -4.42 0.64
CA HIS A 141 -17.04 -5.00 1.35
C HIS A 141 -15.77 -5.12 0.50
N CYS A 142 -15.50 -4.19 -0.43
CA CYS A 142 -14.34 -4.30 -1.34
C CYS A 142 -13.00 -4.22 -0.61
N ASN A 143 -12.89 -3.44 0.47
CA ASN A 143 -11.68 -3.39 1.30
C ASN A 143 -11.43 -4.75 1.96
N GLY A 144 -12.48 -5.38 2.51
CA GLY A 144 -12.39 -6.73 3.07
C GLY A 144 -12.02 -7.78 2.02
N LEU A 145 -12.62 -7.72 0.83
CA LEU A 145 -12.30 -8.62 -0.29
C LEU A 145 -10.85 -8.43 -0.77
N ALA A 146 -10.41 -7.19 -0.94
CA ALA A 146 -9.05 -6.89 -1.41
C ALA A 146 -8.00 -7.30 -0.38
N ALA A 147 -8.23 -7.01 0.90
CA ALA A 147 -7.37 -7.45 2.00
C ALA A 147 -7.32 -8.98 2.07
N PHE A 148 -8.47 -9.66 2.01
CA PHE A 148 -8.52 -11.12 1.97
C PHE A 148 -7.72 -11.68 0.80
N GLY A 149 -7.94 -11.16 -0.42
CA GLY A 149 -7.23 -11.61 -1.62
C GLY A 149 -5.71 -11.40 -1.54
N GLN A 150 -5.26 -10.28 -0.97
CA GLN A 150 -3.83 -10.03 -0.75
C GLN A 150 -3.25 -11.05 0.25
N ARG A 151 -3.88 -11.17 1.42
CA ARG A 151 -3.43 -11.98 2.57
C ARG A 151 -3.46 -13.48 2.32
N HIS A 152 -4.45 -13.90 1.55
CA HIS A 152 -4.84 -15.29 1.35
C HIS A 152 -5.15 -15.55 -0.13
N PRO A 153 -4.13 -15.49 -1.01
CA PRO A 153 -4.31 -15.51 -2.47
C PRO A 153 -4.79 -16.87 -3.00
N THR A 154 -4.72 -17.93 -2.21
CA THR A 154 -5.30 -19.24 -2.56
C THR A 154 -6.81 -19.24 -2.33
N GLU A 155 -7.56 -19.47 -3.40
CA GLU A 155 -9.02 -19.46 -3.37
C GLU A 155 -9.60 -20.67 -2.62
N PRO A 156 -10.62 -20.50 -1.75
CA PRO A 156 -11.39 -21.60 -1.21
C PRO A 156 -11.85 -22.57 -2.31
N SER A 157 -11.63 -23.87 -2.11
CA SER A 157 -11.92 -24.88 -3.15
C SER A 157 -12.70 -26.10 -2.65
N LYS A 158 -12.68 -26.38 -1.34
CA LYS A 158 -13.38 -27.51 -0.72
C LYS A 158 -14.43 -27.05 0.29
N ASN A 159 -15.45 -27.87 0.47
CA ASN A 159 -16.41 -27.67 1.56
C ASN A 159 -15.76 -27.98 2.91
N VAL A 160 -16.18 -27.25 3.94
CA VAL A 160 -15.81 -27.47 5.34
C VAL A 160 -17.07 -27.78 6.14
N VAL A 161 -17.02 -28.82 6.97
CA VAL A 161 -18.17 -29.22 7.79
C VAL A 161 -17.90 -28.90 9.25
N ARG A 162 -18.85 -28.27 9.93
CA ARG A 162 -18.82 -28.02 11.37
C ARG A 162 -20.20 -28.33 11.95
N SER A 163 -20.26 -29.19 12.96
CA SER A 163 -21.51 -29.57 13.64
C SER A 163 -22.64 -29.96 12.67
N GLY A 164 -22.32 -30.68 11.59
CA GLY A 164 -23.27 -31.09 10.55
C GLY A 164 -23.68 -30.01 9.54
N VAL A 165 -23.23 -28.76 9.71
CA VAL A 165 -23.46 -27.66 8.76
C VAL A 165 -22.32 -27.61 7.76
N THR A 166 -22.67 -27.56 6.47
CA THR A 166 -21.70 -27.46 5.37
C THR A 166 -21.48 -26.00 4.97
N PHE A 167 -20.23 -25.56 5.07
CA PHE A 167 -19.72 -24.30 4.52
C PHE A 167 -19.07 -24.59 3.17
N THR A 168 -19.64 -24.04 2.11
CA THR A 168 -19.11 -24.11 0.75
C THR A 168 -17.99 -23.10 0.54
N PRO A 169 -17.18 -23.21 -0.53
CA PRO A 169 -16.22 -22.17 -0.90
C PRO A 169 -16.79 -20.75 -0.95
N LYS A 170 -18.05 -20.58 -1.39
CA LYS A 170 -18.72 -19.27 -1.41
C LYS A 170 -19.00 -18.75 0.01
N ASP A 171 -19.41 -19.64 0.93
CA ASP A 171 -19.65 -19.27 2.32
C ASP A 171 -18.34 -18.82 2.98
N ILE A 172 -17.25 -19.57 2.74
CA ILE A 172 -15.93 -19.26 3.31
C ILE A 172 -15.40 -17.94 2.77
N LYS A 173 -15.58 -17.66 1.47
CA LYS A 173 -15.24 -16.34 0.92
C LYS A 173 -16.00 -15.20 1.60
N ALA A 174 -17.31 -15.37 1.83
CA ALA A 174 -18.11 -14.34 2.48
C ALA A 174 -17.64 -14.08 3.92
N LEU A 175 -17.35 -15.15 4.69
CA LEU A 175 -16.84 -15.04 6.06
C LEU A 175 -15.45 -14.39 6.10
N MET A 176 -14.56 -14.76 5.17
CA MET A 176 -13.22 -14.18 5.10
C MET A 176 -13.26 -12.71 4.69
N THR A 177 -14.11 -12.34 3.73
CA THR A 177 -14.31 -10.93 3.34
C THR A 177 -14.88 -10.11 4.51
N GLU A 178 -15.89 -10.62 5.22
CA GLU A 178 -16.45 -9.99 6.41
C GLU A 178 -15.39 -9.77 7.49
N LEU A 179 -14.58 -10.80 7.77
CA LEU A 179 -13.50 -10.74 8.75
C LEU A 179 -12.45 -9.68 8.39
N HIS A 180 -12.09 -9.58 7.11
CA HIS A 180 -11.06 -8.66 6.63
C HIS A 180 -11.53 -7.21 6.47
N MET A 181 -12.81 -6.90 6.75
CA MET A 181 -13.25 -5.51 6.88
C MET A 181 -12.46 -4.74 7.94
N ASN A 182 -11.98 -5.44 8.98
CA ASN A 182 -11.14 -4.90 10.04
C ASN A 182 -9.69 -5.42 9.95
N ALA A 183 -9.18 -5.65 8.73
CA ALA A 183 -7.77 -5.91 8.51
C ALA A 183 -6.93 -4.76 9.07
N ASP A 184 -5.88 -5.09 9.84
CA ASP A 184 -4.82 -4.13 10.11
C ASP A 184 -4.17 -3.71 8.78
N TYR A 185 -3.68 -2.49 8.68
CA TYR A 185 -3.20 -1.96 7.39
C TYR A 185 -2.10 -0.92 7.56
N GLN A 186 -1.42 -0.63 6.44
CA GLN A 186 -0.51 0.49 6.31
C GLN A 186 -0.75 1.17 4.96
N PHE A 187 -1.00 2.48 4.98
CA PHE A 187 -0.90 3.29 3.76
C PHE A 187 0.57 3.37 3.34
N LEU A 188 0.82 3.01 2.09
CA LEU A 188 2.11 3.15 1.42
C LEU A 188 2.19 4.46 0.64
N GLY A 189 1.07 5.16 0.52
CA GLY A 189 1.00 6.46 -0.11
C GLY A 189 -0.42 6.97 -0.31
N GLY A 190 -0.56 8.29 -0.43
CA GLY A 190 -1.81 8.99 -0.58
C GLY A 190 -2.71 8.96 0.66
N THR A 191 -3.84 9.65 0.55
CA THR A 191 -4.89 9.68 1.57
C THR A 191 -6.26 9.67 0.89
N ARG A 192 -7.31 9.43 1.67
CA ARG A 192 -8.68 9.39 1.15
C ARG A 192 -9.13 10.80 0.72
N CYS A 193 -9.76 10.88 -0.46
CA CYS A 193 -10.55 12.04 -0.85
C CYS A 193 -11.93 12.02 -0.17
N ASN A 194 -12.23 13.02 0.65
CA ASN A 194 -13.52 13.15 1.34
C ASN A 194 -14.49 14.15 0.65
N LYS A 195 -14.11 14.73 -0.50
CA LYS A 195 -14.98 15.62 -1.27
C LYS A 195 -15.85 14.79 -2.24
N SER A 196 -17.14 15.11 -2.29
CA SER A 196 -18.08 14.46 -3.20
C SER A 196 -17.93 14.96 -4.64
N GLY A 197 -18.12 14.05 -5.61
CA GLY A 197 -17.96 14.32 -7.04
C GLY A 197 -16.50 14.31 -7.52
N PRO A 198 -16.25 14.46 -8.85
CA PRO A 198 -14.89 14.59 -9.38
C PRO A 198 -14.36 15.98 -8.99
N SER A 199 -13.90 16.10 -7.76
CA SER A 199 -13.20 17.29 -7.31
C SER A 199 -11.88 17.35 -8.09
N ARG A 200 -11.70 18.43 -8.85
CA ARG A 200 -10.37 18.77 -9.37
C ARG A 200 -9.49 19.02 -8.16
N PRO A 201 -8.20 18.65 -8.16
CA PRO A 201 -7.27 19.35 -7.28
C PRO A 201 -7.43 20.85 -7.58
N GLU A 202 -7.94 21.61 -6.60
CA GLU A 202 -8.17 23.05 -6.74
C GLU A 202 -6.82 23.71 -7.05
N SER A 203 -6.62 24.10 -8.32
CA SER A 203 -5.43 24.80 -8.82
C SER A 203 -4.09 24.05 -8.66
N ARG A 204 -3.82 23.06 -9.55
CA ARG A 204 -2.47 22.49 -9.73
C ARG A 204 -1.41 23.50 -10.21
N SER A 205 -1.76 24.73 -10.52
CA SER A 205 -0.78 25.81 -10.82
C SER A 205 -0.12 26.41 -9.59
N ASP A 206 -0.69 26.18 -8.40
CA ASP A 206 -0.15 26.69 -7.13
C ASP A 206 0.40 25.53 -6.29
N PRO A 207 1.73 25.41 -6.12
CA PRO A 207 2.34 24.34 -5.34
C PRO A 207 2.13 24.51 -3.82
N THR A 208 1.52 25.62 -3.38
CA THR A 208 1.26 25.89 -1.95
C THR A 208 -0.13 25.46 -1.50
N ILE A 209 -1.00 25.07 -2.43
CA ILE A 209 -2.37 24.61 -2.14
C ILE A 209 -2.40 23.09 -2.23
N MET A 210 -2.57 22.43 -1.09
CA MET A 210 -2.87 20.99 -1.06
C MET A 210 -4.37 20.76 -0.98
N ASP A 211 -4.93 20.12 -2.01
CA ASP A 211 -6.32 19.70 -1.99
C ASP A 211 -6.49 18.46 -1.09
N ALA A 212 -7.64 18.37 -0.43
CA ALA A 212 -8.09 17.17 0.28
C ALA A 212 -8.20 15.93 -0.63
N CYS A 213 -8.15 16.12 -1.96
CA CYS A 213 -8.24 15.07 -2.98
C CYS A 213 -7.03 15.05 -3.91
N GLN A 214 -5.84 15.36 -3.39
CA GLN A 214 -4.59 15.33 -4.16
C GLN A 214 -4.16 13.92 -4.61
N GLY A 215 -4.68 12.89 -3.93
CA GLY A 215 -4.39 11.49 -4.18
C GLY A 215 -2.95 11.10 -3.87
N VAL A 216 -2.55 9.91 -4.32
CA VAL A 216 -1.18 9.41 -4.16
C VAL A 216 -0.22 10.22 -5.02
N ASN A 217 0.97 10.57 -4.52
CA ASN A 217 1.99 11.17 -5.36
C ASN A 217 2.45 10.14 -6.43
N PRO A 218 2.54 10.50 -7.73
CA PRO A 218 2.92 9.53 -8.77
C PRO A 218 4.35 9.01 -8.63
N GLY A 219 5.27 9.80 -8.06
CA GLY A 219 6.61 9.34 -7.70
C GLY A 219 6.56 8.25 -6.63
N THR A 220 5.75 8.45 -5.59
CA THR A 220 5.50 7.44 -4.57
C THR A 220 4.84 6.19 -5.15
N LEU A 221 3.78 6.34 -5.94
CA LEU A 221 3.11 5.19 -6.55
C LEU A 221 4.06 4.39 -7.46
N HIS A 222 4.84 5.07 -8.30
CA HIS A 222 5.81 4.42 -9.19
C HIS A 222 6.84 3.62 -8.39
N ALA A 223 7.45 4.25 -7.39
CA ALA A 223 8.44 3.58 -6.54
C ALA A 223 7.80 2.44 -5.73
N THR A 224 6.55 2.59 -5.29
CA THR A 224 5.79 1.55 -4.59
C THR A 224 5.64 0.31 -5.46
N VAL A 225 5.09 0.45 -6.67
CA VAL A 225 4.83 -0.71 -7.52
C VAL A 225 6.14 -1.36 -7.98
N ALA A 226 7.18 -0.58 -8.26
CA ALA A 226 8.48 -1.10 -8.63
C ALA A 226 9.12 -1.95 -7.51
N ASN A 227 9.06 -1.48 -6.26
CA ASN A 227 9.67 -2.19 -5.14
C ASN A 227 8.78 -3.34 -4.63
N TRP A 228 7.51 -3.08 -4.33
CA TRP A 228 6.62 -4.09 -3.74
C TRP A 228 6.27 -5.20 -4.74
N ILE A 229 5.89 -4.85 -5.98
CA ILE A 229 5.51 -5.84 -6.99
C ILE A 229 6.73 -6.28 -7.79
N GLY A 230 7.55 -5.34 -8.26
CA GLY A 230 8.71 -5.64 -9.11
C GLY A 230 9.78 -6.43 -8.38
N THR A 231 10.18 -5.99 -7.19
CA THR A 231 11.24 -6.63 -6.38
C THR A 231 10.68 -7.71 -5.46
N MET A 232 9.75 -7.38 -4.57
CA MET A 232 9.28 -8.30 -3.52
C MET A 232 8.20 -9.28 -3.98
N LYS A 233 7.68 -9.10 -5.20
CA LYS A 233 6.62 -9.95 -5.75
C LYS A 233 5.40 -10.01 -4.82
N HIS A 234 5.05 -8.88 -4.23
CA HIS A 234 3.96 -8.74 -3.27
C HIS A 234 2.88 -7.82 -3.82
N VAL A 235 1.62 -8.20 -3.59
CA VAL A 235 0.45 -7.42 -4.00
C VAL A 235 0.35 -6.17 -3.14
N VAL A 236 -0.03 -5.05 -3.75
CA VAL A 236 -0.49 -3.84 -3.03
C VAL A 236 -1.92 -3.55 -3.45
N ILE A 237 -2.67 -2.83 -2.64
CA ILE A 237 -4.07 -2.48 -2.92
C ILE A 237 -4.15 -0.99 -3.23
N VAL A 238 -4.87 -0.61 -4.28
CA VAL A 238 -5.07 0.79 -4.66
C VAL A 238 -6.54 1.15 -4.63
N ASP A 239 -6.86 2.37 -4.19
CA ASP A 239 -8.15 3.00 -4.46
C ASP A 239 -8.08 3.73 -5.80
N THR A 240 -8.74 3.22 -6.84
CA THR A 240 -8.65 3.81 -8.19
C THR A 240 -9.65 4.93 -8.46
N HIS A 241 -10.50 5.29 -7.49
CA HIS A 241 -11.57 6.26 -7.72
C HIS A 241 -11.20 7.66 -7.21
N PRO A 242 -11.27 8.72 -8.02
CA PRO A 242 -10.77 10.05 -7.67
C PRO A 242 -11.77 10.91 -6.84
N GLY A 243 -12.69 10.28 -6.10
CA GLY A 243 -13.79 10.97 -5.41
C GLY A 243 -14.09 10.37 -4.03
N ASP A 244 -15.27 10.66 -3.50
CA ASP A 244 -15.75 10.16 -2.20
C ASP A 244 -16.01 8.65 -2.16
N GLN A 245 -16.23 8.04 -3.33
CA GLN A 245 -16.30 6.58 -3.47
C GLN A 245 -14.92 5.95 -3.31
N VAL A 246 -14.84 4.82 -2.60
CA VAL A 246 -13.56 4.17 -2.26
C VAL A 246 -13.52 2.76 -2.81
N TRP A 247 -12.54 2.48 -3.66
CA TRP A 247 -12.60 1.35 -4.56
C TRP A 247 -11.30 0.55 -4.58
N ASN A 248 -11.22 -0.44 -3.71
CA ASN A 248 -10.02 -1.20 -3.44
C ASN A 248 -9.80 -2.32 -4.45
N TYR A 249 -8.70 -2.23 -5.19
CA TYR A 249 -8.29 -3.24 -6.16
C TYR A 249 -6.88 -3.74 -5.86
N PRO A 250 -6.69 -5.07 -5.72
CA PRO A 250 -5.36 -5.65 -5.67
C PRO A 250 -4.61 -5.43 -6.98
N VAL A 251 -3.41 -4.86 -6.91
CA VAL A 251 -2.48 -4.70 -8.03
C VAL A 251 -1.55 -5.89 -8.08
N ILE A 252 -1.60 -6.64 -9.18
CA ILE A 252 -0.85 -7.89 -9.38
C ILE A 252 0.31 -7.74 -10.36
N GLY A 253 0.44 -6.57 -10.97
CA GLY A 253 1.49 -6.27 -11.92
C GLY A 253 1.48 -4.82 -12.37
N TYR A 254 2.56 -4.42 -13.04
CA TYR A 254 2.63 -3.15 -13.74
C TYR A 254 3.55 -3.26 -14.96
N LYS A 255 3.39 -2.33 -15.90
CA LYS A 255 4.26 -2.17 -17.07
C LYS A 255 4.44 -0.70 -17.41
N VAL A 256 5.68 -0.25 -17.48
CA VAL A 256 6.06 1.07 -18.00
C VAL A 256 6.03 0.99 -19.52
N LEU A 257 5.11 1.75 -20.12
CA LEU A 257 4.89 1.83 -21.56
C LEU A 257 5.77 2.91 -22.21
N ASN A 258 6.05 3.99 -21.48
CA ASN A 258 6.90 5.10 -21.92
C ASN A 258 7.76 5.62 -20.77
N LYS A 259 9.01 5.97 -21.06
CA LYS A 259 9.98 6.60 -20.16
C LYS A 259 10.84 7.58 -20.97
N ASP A 260 10.41 8.83 -21.03
CA ASP A 260 11.02 9.86 -21.88
C ASP A 260 11.63 10.95 -21.01
N VAL A 261 12.95 11.14 -21.07
CA VAL A 261 13.60 12.29 -20.41
C VAL A 261 13.15 13.56 -21.12
N VAL A 262 12.67 14.54 -20.35
CA VAL A 262 12.11 15.79 -20.89
C VAL A 262 12.75 17.00 -20.22
N SER A 263 12.75 18.13 -20.92
CA SER A 263 13.16 19.42 -20.35
C SER A 263 12.19 19.89 -19.26
N GLU A 264 12.65 20.78 -18.38
CA GLU A 264 11.79 21.45 -17.39
C GLU A 264 10.58 22.13 -18.05
N GLN A 265 10.79 22.76 -19.22
CA GLN A 265 9.71 23.42 -19.97
C GLN A 265 8.67 22.42 -20.51
N GLU A 266 9.10 21.25 -20.97
CA GLU A 266 8.18 20.19 -21.41
C GLU A 266 7.42 19.57 -20.23
N ALA A 267 8.10 19.33 -19.11
CA ALA A 267 7.48 18.87 -17.87
C ALA A 267 6.42 19.86 -17.37
N THR A 268 6.78 21.15 -17.28
CA THR A 268 5.86 22.21 -16.85
C THR A 268 4.62 22.28 -17.76
N ARG A 269 4.83 22.23 -19.08
CA ARG A 269 3.72 22.24 -20.04
C ARG A 269 2.81 21.02 -19.88
N ALA A 270 3.36 19.85 -19.53
CA ALA A 270 2.58 18.64 -19.32
C ALA A 270 1.73 18.67 -18.03
N VAL A 271 2.20 19.35 -16.99
CA VAL A 271 1.52 19.44 -15.68
C VAL A 271 0.50 20.59 -15.67
N THR A 272 0.88 21.80 -16.09
CA THR A 272 0.03 23.00 -15.97
C THR A 272 -0.12 23.83 -17.24
N GLY A 273 0.65 23.55 -18.30
CA GLY A 273 0.73 24.42 -19.47
C GLY A 273 1.55 25.70 -19.24
N GLY A 274 2.16 25.87 -18.06
CA GLY A 274 2.96 27.04 -17.69
C GLY A 274 4.37 27.06 -18.28
N SER A 275 5.17 28.03 -17.85
CA SER A 275 6.54 28.28 -18.36
C SER A 275 7.68 28.01 -17.35
N LYS A 276 7.38 27.81 -16.07
CA LYS A 276 8.34 27.52 -15.00
C LYS A 276 7.85 26.37 -14.13
N TYR A 277 8.75 25.45 -13.77
CA TYR A 277 8.43 24.38 -12.85
C TYR A 277 8.48 24.89 -11.41
N VAL A 278 7.40 24.71 -10.66
CA VAL A 278 7.25 25.28 -9.30
C VAL A 278 6.90 24.24 -8.24
N PHE A 279 6.71 22.98 -8.64
CA PHE A 279 6.15 21.93 -7.79
C PHE A 279 7.14 21.38 -6.77
N ASN A 280 8.37 21.16 -7.20
CA ASN A 280 9.38 20.57 -6.34
C ASN A 280 10.74 21.25 -6.57
N PRO A 281 11.22 22.06 -5.61
CA PRO A 281 12.52 22.71 -5.73
C PRO A 281 13.69 21.72 -5.67
N ALA A 282 13.49 20.48 -5.21
CA ALA A 282 14.51 19.43 -5.25
C ALA A 282 14.60 18.71 -6.62
N ALA A 283 13.62 18.94 -7.50
CA ALA A 283 13.61 18.36 -8.84
C ALA A 283 14.55 19.13 -9.77
N VAL A 284 15.54 18.43 -10.32
CA VAL A 284 16.49 18.99 -11.29
C VAL A 284 16.50 18.24 -12.62
N LYS A 285 15.83 17.09 -12.67
CA LYS A 285 15.64 16.24 -13.86
C LYS A 285 14.19 15.78 -13.92
N PHE A 286 13.64 15.67 -15.13
CA PHE A 286 12.24 15.32 -15.36
C PHE A 286 12.11 14.18 -16.35
N VAL A 287 11.24 13.22 -16.04
CA VAL A 287 10.96 12.08 -16.92
C VAL A 287 9.46 11.92 -17.10
N LYS A 288 8.99 11.99 -18.33
CA LYS A 288 7.59 11.72 -18.68
C LYS A 288 7.36 10.23 -18.76
N MET A 289 6.36 9.76 -18.01
CA MET A 289 6.04 8.35 -17.86
C MET A 289 4.63 8.04 -18.36
N ARG A 290 4.47 6.86 -18.94
CA ARG A 290 3.17 6.19 -19.06
C ARG A 290 3.32 4.79 -18.47
N THR A 291 2.48 4.45 -17.50
CA THR A 291 2.53 3.17 -16.80
C THR A 291 1.13 2.57 -16.71
N GLN A 292 1.03 1.26 -16.97
CA GLN A 292 -0.19 0.49 -16.80
C GLN A 292 -0.08 -0.36 -15.54
N LEU A 293 -1.09 -0.33 -14.67
CA LEU A 293 -1.24 -1.27 -13.56
C LEU A 293 -2.18 -2.40 -13.98
N TYR A 294 -1.88 -3.63 -13.57
CA TYR A 294 -2.75 -4.79 -13.73
C TYR A 294 -3.45 -5.06 -12.40
N ILE A 295 -4.79 -5.01 -12.39
CA ILE A 295 -5.59 -5.17 -11.17
C ILE A 295 -6.50 -6.39 -11.26
N VAL A 296 -6.94 -6.91 -10.11
CA VAL A 296 -8.00 -7.93 -10.01
C VAL A 296 -9.32 -7.26 -9.67
N ASN A 297 -10.34 -7.48 -10.50
CA ASN A 297 -11.66 -6.86 -10.35
C ASN A 297 -12.52 -7.62 -9.34
N ALA A 298 -13.31 -6.86 -8.59
CA ALA A 298 -14.44 -7.38 -7.82
C ALA A 298 -15.71 -7.44 -8.70
N MET A 299 -16.60 -8.37 -8.35
CA MET A 299 -17.87 -8.61 -9.03
C MET A 299 -19.04 -8.24 -8.12
N SER A 300 -20.21 -7.92 -8.67
CA SER A 300 -21.41 -7.67 -7.85
C SER A 300 -22.05 -8.95 -7.30
N ASN A 301 -21.73 -10.10 -7.90
CA ASN A 301 -22.19 -11.42 -7.49
C ASN A 301 -21.00 -12.34 -7.21
N GLU A 302 -21.20 -13.31 -6.32
CA GLU A 302 -20.12 -14.23 -5.96
C GLU A 302 -19.76 -15.18 -7.11
N VAL A 303 -18.46 -15.26 -7.39
CA VAL A 303 -17.86 -16.08 -8.45
C VAL A 303 -16.76 -16.95 -7.87
N LEU A 304 -16.59 -18.17 -8.40
CA LEU A 304 -15.53 -19.08 -7.98
C LEU A 304 -14.58 -19.36 -9.14
N GLN A 305 -13.32 -19.66 -8.82
CA GLN A 305 -12.28 -20.13 -9.74
C GLN A 305 -12.14 -19.21 -10.95
N THR A 306 -12.30 -17.90 -10.71
CA THR A 306 -12.32 -16.87 -11.74
C THR A 306 -11.41 -15.73 -11.29
N ARG A 307 -10.59 -15.21 -12.22
CA ARG A 307 -9.79 -14.01 -12.01
C ARG A 307 -10.05 -13.05 -13.16
N GLN A 308 -10.97 -12.12 -12.96
CA GLN A 308 -11.22 -11.02 -13.90
C GLN A 308 -10.17 -9.94 -13.66
N GLN A 309 -9.39 -9.64 -14.68
CA GLN A 309 -8.33 -8.64 -14.60
C GLN A 309 -8.75 -7.35 -15.30
N GLY A 310 -8.32 -6.22 -14.75
CA GLY A 310 -8.46 -4.90 -15.33
C GLY A 310 -7.12 -4.21 -15.47
N THR A 311 -7.13 -3.06 -16.13
CA THR A 311 -5.95 -2.20 -16.27
C THR A 311 -6.25 -0.78 -15.84
N VAL A 312 -5.29 -0.13 -15.19
CA VAL A 312 -5.32 1.30 -14.88
C VAL A 312 -4.17 1.98 -15.61
N ASP A 313 -4.48 2.86 -16.56
CA ASP A 313 -3.48 3.58 -17.34
C ASP A 313 -3.17 4.93 -16.68
N LEU A 314 -1.89 5.18 -16.45
CA LEU A 314 -1.39 6.33 -15.70
C LEU A 314 -0.37 7.11 -16.52
N SER A 315 -0.48 8.44 -16.51
CA SER A 315 0.50 9.35 -17.10
C SER A 315 0.95 10.43 -16.12
N TYR A 316 2.26 10.64 -16.00
CA TYR A 316 2.85 11.55 -15.02
C TYR A 316 4.25 12.00 -15.43
N ILE A 317 4.72 13.09 -14.82
CA ILE A 317 6.13 13.46 -14.76
C ILE A 317 6.71 12.88 -13.46
N LEU A 318 7.84 12.19 -13.54
CA LEU A 318 8.70 11.93 -12.39
C LEU A 318 9.68 13.07 -12.20
N GLU A 319 9.83 13.49 -10.95
CA GLU A 319 10.79 14.48 -10.50
C GLU A 319 12.00 13.74 -9.93
N LEU A 320 13.18 14.02 -10.47
CA LEU A 320 14.41 13.39 -10.02
C LEU A 320 15.42 14.41 -9.48
N ASP A 321 16.21 13.98 -8.51
CA ASP A 321 17.39 14.72 -8.03
C ASP A 321 18.56 14.67 -9.04
N ALA A 322 19.68 15.31 -8.70
CA ALA A 322 20.84 15.41 -9.58
C ALA A 322 21.46 14.05 -9.92
N VAL A 323 21.30 13.06 -9.06
CA VAL A 323 21.87 11.71 -9.23
C VAL A 323 20.85 10.70 -9.79
N GLY A 324 19.61 11.11 -10.05
CA GLY A 324 18.58 10.30 -10.71
C GLY A 324 17.66 9.52 -9.76
N ASN A 325 17.62 9.88 -8.48
CA ASN A 325 16.62 9.33 -7.56
C ASN A 325 15.28 10.03 -7.73
N ILE A 326 14.19 9.26 -7.64
CA ILE A 326 12.84 9.81 -7.54
C ILE A 326 12.72 10.61 -6.24
N VAL A 327 12.34 11.88 -6.36
CA VAL A 327 12.05 12.80 -5.25
C VAL A 327 10.60 13.28 -5.24
N GLY A 328 9.80 12.85 -6.22
CA GLY A 328 8.40 13.18 -6.35
C GLY A 328 7.88 12.95 -7.77
N GLY A 329 6.80 13.62 -8.10
CA GLY A 329 6.21 13.59 -9.42
C GLY A 329 4.86 14.30 -9.46
N GLU A 330 4.39 14.55 -10.68
CA GLU A 330 3.15 15.25 -10.96
C GLU A 330 2.30 14.51 -12.00
N TRP A 331 1.00 14.38 -11.74
CA TRP A 331 0.07 13.75 -12.66
C TRP A 331 -0.11 14.60 -13.93
N THR A 332 -0.29 13.94 -15.07
CA THR A 332 -0.48 14.61 -16.38
C THR A 332 -1.64 14.00 -17.15
N GLY A 333 -2.13 14.70 -18.17
CA GLY A 333 -3.20 14.19 -19.03
C GLY A 333 -4.49 13.86 -18.26
N SER A 334 -5.13 12.73 -18.59
CA SER A 334 -6.33 12.28 -17.86
C SER A 334 -6.04 11.92 -16.41
N SER A 335 -4.81 11.49 -16.10
CA SER A 335 -4.42 11.15 -14.73
C SER A 335 -4.38 12.34 -13.79
N ILE A 336 -4.44 13.59 -14.26
CA ILE A 336 -4.69 14.74 -13.38
C ILE A 336 -6.00 14.57 -12.60
N MET A 337 -7.01 13.96 -13.25
CA MET A 337 -8.35 13.74 -12.69
C MET A 337 -8.63 12.29 -12.34
N GLN A 338 -7.85 11.35 -12.87
CA GLN A 338 -8.10 9.91 -12.78
C GLN A 338 -6.82 9.20 -12.39
N HIS A 339 -6.49 9.30 -11.12
CA HIS A 339 -5.37 8.60 -10.49
C HIS A 339 -5.84 7.98 -9.18
N PRO A 340 -5.07 7.03 -8.62
CA PRO A 340 -5.44 6.44 -7.35
C PRO A 340 -5.40 7.46 -6.20
N ASN A 341 -6.36 7.39 -5.28
CA ASN A 341 -6.34 8.22 -4.07
C ASN A 341 -5.21 7.79 -3.13
N PHE A 342 -5.08 6.49 -2.93
CA PHE A 342 -4.09 5.90 -2.02
C PHE A 342 -3.70 4.50 -2.43
N VAL A 343 -2.56 4.05 -1.92
CA VAL A 343 -2.02 2.70 -2.03
C VAL A 343 -1.73 2.16 -0.63
N TRP A 344 -2.07 0.91 -0.36
CA TRP A 344 -1.96 0.31 0.96
C TRP A 344 -1.71 -1.19 0.91
N VAL A 345 -1.33 -1.76 2.06
CA VAL A 345 -1.24 -3.20 2.27
C VAL A 345 -1.97 -3.60 3.54
N ALA A 346 -2.59 -4.77 3.49
CA ALA A 346 -3.28 -5.40 4.62
C ALA A 346 -2.34 -6.32 5.43
N PHE A 347 -2.65 -6.49 6.71
CA PHE A 347 -2.07 -7.44 7.65
C PHE A 347 -3.20 -8.28 8.29
N GLU A 348 -2.94 -8.85 9.46
CA GLU A 348 -3.93 -9.67 10.16
C GLU A 348 -5.17 -8.87 10.55
N PRO A 349 -6.38 -9.47 10.52
CA PRO A 349 -7.57 -8.86 11.06
C PRO A 349 -7.43 -8.57 12.55
N LEU A 350 -7.74 -7.34 12.95
CA LEU A 350 -7.78 -6.92 14.35
C LEU A 350 -9.08 -7.39 15.01
N PRO A 351 -9.12 -7.51 16.34
CA PRO A 351 -10.37 -7.71 17.07
C PRO A 351 -11.38 -6.60 16.71
N ALA A 352 -12.55 -7.03 16.24
CA ALA A 352 -13.64 -6.14 15.91
C ALA A 352 -14.29 -5.58 17.17
N ASN A 353 -14.66 -4.29 17.16
CA ASN A 353 -15.37 -3.65 18.28
C ASN A 353 -16.87 -3.46 18.02
N GLY A 354 -17.35 -3.87 16.83
CA GLY A 354 -18.75 -3.79 16.44
C GLY A 354 -19.22 -2.47 15.86
N SER A 355 -18.33 -1.49 15.65
CA SER A 355 -18.64 -0.36 14.78
C SER A 355 -18.76 -0.83 13.33
N ARG A 356 -19.54 -0.11 12.52
CA ARG A 356 -19.67 -0.37 11.07
C ARG A 356 -18.30 -0.46 10.38
N SER A 357 -17.35 0.40 10.75
CA SER A 357 -15.99 0.44 10.21
C SER A 357 -15.08 -0.71 10.64
N LEU A 358 -15.30 -1.27 11.82
CA LEU A 358 -14.31 -2.11 12.51
C LEU A 358 -14.78 -3.56 12.60
N GLY A 359 -15.59 -3.97 11.62
CA GLY A 359 -15.95 -5.36 11.36
C GLY A 359 -16.92 -5.99 12.36
N ASN A 360 -17.34 -7.20 12.01
CA ASN A 360 -18.32 -7.98 12.76
C ASN A 360 -17.70 -8.55 14.06
N PRO A 361 -18.15 -8.14 15.26
CA PRO A 361 -17.55 -8.55 16.52
C PRO A 361 -17.93 -9.99 16.91
N HIS A 362 -18.76 -10.64 16.11
CA HIS A 362 -19.24 -11.99 16.35
C HIS A 362 -18.49 -13.05 15.53
N LEU A 363 -17.54 -12.66 14.68
CA LEU A 363 -16.66 -13.61 14.01
C LEU A 363 -15.37 -13.84 14.81
N ASP A 364 -15.03 -15.10 15.03
CA ASP A 364 -13.74 -15.49 15.61
C ASP A 364 -12.71 -15.67 14.49
N SER A 365 -11.68 -14.83 14.49
CA SER A 365 -10.68 -14.80 13.40
C SER A 365 -9.97 -16.13 13.23
N LYS A 366 -9.61 -16.81 14.33
CA LYS A 366 -8.95 -18.12 14.29
C LYS A 366 -9.83 -19.18 13.65
N THR A 367 -11.11 -19.20 14.02
CA THR A 367 -12.10 -20.13 13.47
C THR A 367 -12.28 -19.91 11.97
N VAL A 368 -12.53 -18.67 11.54
CA VAL A 368 -12.80 -18.35 10.14
C VAL A 368 -11.57 -18.58 9.25
N ILE A 369 -10.38 -18.14 9.68
CA ILE A 369 -9.12 -18.40 8.95
C ILE A 369 -8.81 -19.90 8.92
N GLY A 370 -9.05 -20.63 10.01
CA GLY A 370 -8.87 -22.09 10.06
C GLY A 370 -9.80 -22.82 9.09
N MET A 371 -11.05 -22.36 8.93
CA MET A 371 -11.98 -22.88 7.91
C MET A 371 -11.48 -22.60 6.49
N TRP A 372 -10.91 -21.40 6.23
CA TRP A 372 -10.26 -21.12 4.95
C TRP A 372 -9.08 -22.06 4.68
N ALA A 373 -8.19 -22.24 5.65
CA ALA A 373 -7.04 -23.14 5.53
C ALA A 373 -7.48 -24.58 5.21
N GLU A 374 -8.48 -25.12 5.91
CA GLU A 374 -9.04 -26.45 5.61
C GLU A 374 -9.59 -26.53 4.18
N SER A 375 -10.29 -25.48 3.72
CA SER A 375 -10.88 -25.42 2.38
C SER A 375 -9.85 -25.47 1.26
N ILE A 376 -8.63 -24.99 1.50
CA ILE A 376 -7.52 -25.06 0.54
C ILE A 376 -6.62 -26.29 0.76
N GLY A 377 -6.90 -27.10 1.79
CA GLY A 377 -6.10 -28.27 2.16
C GLY A 377 -4.82 -27.94 2.94
N ALA A 378 -4.74 -26.77 3.54
CA ALA A 378 -3.68 -26.39 4.48
C ALA A 378 -4.05 -26.76 5.93
N ASP A 379 -3.06 -26.72 6.83
CA ASP A 379 -3.25 -26.98 8.26
C ASP A 379 -4.01 -25.81 8.93
N PRO A 380 -5.21 -26.03 9.49
CA PRO A 380 -5.98 -25.00 10.17
C PRO A 380 -5.31 -24.42 11.42
N SER A 381 -4.38 -25.15 12.03
CA SER A 381 -3.63 -24.69 13.21
C SER A 381 -2.42 -23.82 12.85
N ASN A 382 -1.98 -23.89 11.59
CA ASN A 382 -0.87 -23.11 11.05
C ASN A 382 -1.20 -22.62 9.62
N PRO A 383 -2.21 -21.73 9.48
CA PRO A 383 -2.64 -21.25 8.18
C PRO A 383 -1.51 -20.49 7.47
N PRO A 384 -1.39 -20.61 6.14
CA PRO A 384 -0.44 -19.83 5.35
C PRO A 384 -0.67 -18.32 5.52
N SER A 385 0.43 -17.55 5.55
CA SER A 385 0.43 -16.09 5.70
C SER A 385 1.41 -15.48 4.69
N ASP A 386 1.03 -14.40 4.02
CA ASP A 386 1.83 -13.73 2.96
C ASP A 386 2.87 -12.74 3.52
N ILE A 387 2.49 -11.99 4.56
CA ILE A 387 3.27 -10.93 5.19
C ILE A 387 2.97 -10.88 6.69
N LYS A 388 3.81 -10.25 7.51
CA LYS A 388 3.50 -9.99 8.92
C LYS A 388 3.75 -8.53 9.23
N ARG A 389 2.94 -7.96 10.11
CA ARG A 389 3.20 -6.60 10.58
C ARG A 389 4.52 -6.61 11.36
N PRO A 390 5.49 -5.74 11.01
CA PRO A 390 6.73 -5.65 11.77
C PRO A 390 6.44 -5.35 13.24
N ALA A 391 7.12 -6.03 14.16
CA ALA A 391 7.07 -5.65 15.56
C ALA A 391 7.66 -4.24 15.72
N GLN A 392 7.03 -3.37 16.50
CA GLN A 392 7.42 -1.96 16.73
C GLN A 392 8.84 -1.78 17.32
N ALA A 393 9.59 -2.86 17.52
CA ALA A 393 10.90 -2.85 18.15
C ALA A 393 11.82 -3.93 17.56
N GLN A 394 12.52 -3.62 16.47
CA GLN A 394 13.64 -4.45 16.02
C GLN A 394 14.65 -3.62 15.23
N ALA A 395 15.88 -4.15 15.12
CA ALA A 395 17.04 -3.53 14.49
C ALA A 395 16.69 -2.77 13.21
N TRP A 396 17.31 -1.60 13.04
CA TRP A 396 16.99 -0.65 11.99
C TRP A 396 17.43 -1.10 10.60
N GLY A 397 18.29 -2.10 10.53
CA GLY A 397 18.47 -2.87 9.32
C GLY A 397 19.76 -3.65 9.24
N GLU A 398 19.95 -4.39 8.15
CA GLU A 398 21.24 -4.98 7.82
C GLU A 398 21.84 -4.23 6.62
N LEU A 399 23.14 -3.93 6.66
CA LEU A 399 23.96 -3.53 5.53
C LEU A 399 24.85 -4.73 5.13
N PRO A 400 25.42 -4.76 3.90
CA PRO A 400 26.45 -5.74 3.58
C PRO A 400 27.58 -5.67 4.61
N ASN A 401 27.66 -6.69 5.46
CA ASN A 401 28.59 -6.84 6.58
C ASN A 401 28.30 -6.00 7.85
N PHE A 402 27.13 -5.36 8.00
CA PHE A 402 26.75 -4.72 9.27
C PHE A 402 25.29 -4.99 9.66
N SER A 403 25.02 -5.08 10.96
CA SER A 403 23.69 -4.86 11.54
C SER A 403 23.62 -3.43 12.06
N VAL A 404 22.53 -2.73 11.75
CA VAL A 404 22.29 -1.33 12.07
C VAL A 404 21.24 -1.26 13.17
N THR A 405 21.58 -0.60 14.27
CA THR A 405 20.68 -0.38 15.40
C THR A 405 20.69 1.10 15.73
N LEU A 406 19.55 1.67 16.09
CA LEU A 406 19.53 2.98 16.74
C LEU A 406 19.07 2.84 18.19
N ASP A 407 19.94 3.15 19.13
CA ASP A 407 19.65 3.16 20.56
C ASP A 407 19.07 4.50 21.00
N GLY A 408 18.10 4.43 21.92
CA GLY A 408 17.38 5.59 22.45
C GLY A 408 15.86 5.45 22.45
N MET A 409 15.29 4.63 21.54
CA MET A 409 13.83 4.40 21.46
C MET A 409 13.29 3.58 22.65
N LYS A 410 14.12 2.73 23.29
CA LYS A 410 13.75 1.91 24.46
C LYS A 410 14.37 2.35 25.79
N SER A 411 15.47 3.10 25.78
CA SER A 411 16.25 3.42 26.99
C SER A 411 15.86 4.74 27.66
N GLY A 412 14.95 5.51 27.04
CA GLY A 412 14.57 6.84 27.52
C GLY A 412 15.65 7.91 27.33
N ALA A 413 16.76 7.60 26.63
CA ALA A 413 17.88 8.53 26.41
C ALA A 413 17.47 9.75 25.56
N ALA A 414 16.53 9.58 24.62
CA ALA A 414 15.93 10.65 23.83
C ALA A 414 15.29 11.75 24.71
N PHE A 415 14.51 11.33 25.72
CA PHE A 415 13.79 12.23 26.63
C PHE A 415 14.69 12.96 27.64
N GLY A 416 15.96 12.56 27.75
CA GLY A 416 16.93 13.15 28.70
C GLY A 416 17.89 14.16 28.08
N GLY A 417 17.71 14.55 26.82
CA GLY A 417 18.66 15.40 26.08
C GLY A 417 20.01 14.73 25.82
N LYS A 418 20.07 13.39 25.90
CA LYS A 418 21.28 12.62 25.60
C LYS A 418 21.32 12.23 24.13
N PRO A 419 22.50 12.21 23.49
CA PRO A 419 22.63 11.73 22.11
C PRO A 419 22.07 10.32 21.95
N ILE A 420 21.29 10.10 20.89
CA ILE A 420 20.99 8.75 20.41
C ILE A 420 22.20 8.24 19.63
N ASN A 421 22.42 6.92 19.60
CA ASN A 421 23.53 6.37 18.84
C ASN A 421 23.01 5.51 17.69
N LEU A 422 23.70 5.62 16.56
CA LEU A 422 23.66 4.68 15.47
C LEU A 422 24.76 3.64 15.70
N ARG A 423 24.37 2.41 15.98
CA ARG A 423 25.24 1.24 16.12
C ARG A 423 25.32 0.48 14.81
N LEU A 424 26.52 0.15 14.39
CA LEU A 424 26.84 -0.64 13.21
C LEU A 424 27.69 -1.84 13.66
N GLU A 425 27.04 -2.97 13.91
CA GLU A 425 27.67 -4.20 14.35
C GLU A 425 28.19 -5.01 13.16
N ARG A 426 29.50 -5.29 13.09
CA ARG A 426 30.08 -5.99 11.95
C ARG A 426 29.63 -7.46 11.89
N ARG A 427 29.18 -7.90 10.72
CA ARG A 427 28.83 -9.29 10.40
C ARG A 427 29.89 -9.90 9.49
N GLY A 428 30.78 -10.69 10.09
CA GLY A 428 31.82 -11.43 9.36
C GLY A 428 33.06 -10.59 9.01
N PRO A 429 34.06 -11.22 8.35
CA PRO A 429 35.28 -10.54 7.93
C PRO A 429 35.02 -9.64 6.71
N LEU A 430 35.62 -8.45 6.70
CA LEU A 430 35.63 -7.58 5.52
C LEU A 430 36.44 -8.26 4.40
N ALA A 431 35.95 -8.20 3.16
CA ALA A 431 36.70 -8.67 2.01
C ALA A 431 38.06 -7.95 1.89
N ALA A 432 39.07 -8.65 1.37
CA ALA A 432 40.37 -8.04 1.08
C ALA A 432 40.18 -6.87 0.10
N GLY A 433 40.57 -5.65 0.51
CA GLY A 433 40.40 -4.43 -0.30
C GLY A 433 39.72 -3.25 0.38
N GLY A 434 39.36 -3.34 1.67
CA GLY A 434 38.79 -2.23 2.44
C GLY A 434 37.34 -1.92 2.05
N LEU A 435 36.49 -1.69 3.05
CA LEU A 435 35.15 -1.16 2.86
C LEU A 435 35.18 0.30 3.31
N GLU A 436 35.08 1.23 2.38
CA GLU A 436 34.86 2.65 2.70
C GLU A 436 33.37 2.81 2.98
N LEU A 437 32.97 3.11 4.21
CA LEU A 437 31.58 3.41 4.58
C LEU A 437 31.47 4.88 4.94
N LEU A 438 30.71 5.63 4.15
CA LEU A 438 30.26 6.98 4.47
C LEU A 438 28.84 6.89 5.00
N VAL A 439 28.58 7.59 6.11
CA VAL A 439 27.24 7.72 6.68
C VAL A 439 26.94 9.21 6.76
N SER A 440 25.79 9.64 6.27
CA SER A 440 25.30 11.00 6.47
C SER A 440 23.93 11.01 7.12
N LEU A 441 23.72 11.95 8.04
CA LEU A 441 22.43 12.24 8.66
C LEU A 441 21.88 13.54 8.06
N ASN A 442 20.70 13.49 7.44
CA ASN A 442 20.06 14.66 6.83
C ASN A 442 20.97 15.41 5.84
N GLY A 443 21.80 14.66 5.09
CA GLY A 443 22.76 15.22 4.14
C GLY A 443 24.03 15.82 4.77
N GLN A 444 24.20 15.70 6.08
CA GLN A 444 25.43 16.04 6.79
C GLN A 444 26.23 14.77 7.03
N ASP A 445 27.45 14.71 6.49
CA ASP A 445 28.35 13.58 6.73
C ASP A 445 28.63 13.44 8.23
N LEU A 446 28.43 12.23 8.73
CA LEU A 446 28.78 11.87 10.09
C LEU A 446 30.29 11.64 10.18
N PRO A 447 30.91 11.92 11.33
CA PRO A 447 32.34 11.74 11.51
C PRO A 447 32.78 10.31 11.17
N PRO A 448 33.87 10.12 10.39
CA PRO A 448 34.43 8.80 10.17
C PRO A 448 34.94 8.25 11.50
N VAL A 449 34.53 7.03 11.83
CA VAL A 449 35.00 6.33 13.02
C VAL A 449 36.06 5.32 12.60
N ALA A 450 37.18 5.29 13.32
CA ALA A 450 38.30 4.41 12.99
C ALA A 450 37.90 2.93 13.11
N THR A 451 37.96 2.20 11.99
CA THR A 451 37.57 0.78 11.91
C THR A 451 38.75 -0.17 12.18
N SER A 452 39.47 0.00 13.28
CA SER A 452 40.46 -1.00 13.71
C SER A 452 39.82 -1.96 14.71
N GLY A 453 39.60 -3.21 14.31
CA GLY A 453 39.09 -4.27 15.19
C GLY A 453 37.72 -4.83 14.80
N GLY A 454 37.23 -5.81 15.56
CA GLY A 454 35.92 -6.46 15.36
C GLY A 454 34.78 -5.83 16.14
N GLU A 455 34.89 -4.54 16.44
CA GLU A 455 33.99 -3.88 17.36
C GLU A 455 32.86 -3.14 16.63
N GLU A 456 31.72 -3.13 17.31
CA GLU A 456 30.55 -2.33 17.03
C GLU A 456 30.92 -0.85 16.82
N LEU A 457 30.50 -0.29 15.68
CA LEU A 457 30.69 1.12 15.36
C LEU A 457 29.53 1.93 15.95
N VAL A 458 29.82 2.74 16.96
CA VAL A 458 28.85 3.63 17.60
C VAL A 458 29.05 5.06 17.11
N VAL A 459 28.08 5.58 16.36
CA VAL A 459 28.08 6.95 15.85
C VAL A 459 27.02 7.75 16.61
N PRO A 460 27.40 8.75 17.42
CA PRO A 460 26.40 9.62 18.04
C PRO A 460 25.70 10.42 16.96
N VAL A 461 24.38 10.45 17.00
CA VAL A 461 23.56 11.22 16.07
C VAL A 461 22.68 12.20 16.83
N SER A 462 22.53 13.39 16.27
CA SER A 462 21.67 14.45 16.80
C SER A 462 20.51 14.65 15.83
N PRO A 463 19.44 13.85 15.98
CA PRO A 463 18.28 13.96 15.11
C PRO A 463 17.58 15.29 15.32
N LEU A 464 17.01 15.83 14.25
CA LEU A 464 16.06 16.93 14.33
C LEU A 464 14.69 16.38 14.78
N PRO A 465 13.85 17.17 15.48
CA PRO A 465 12.46 16.80 15.68
C PRO A 465 11.78 16.48 14.35
N GLY A 466 11.05 15.37 14.29
CA GLY A 466 10.45 14.86 13.06
C GLY A 466 11.35 13.87 12.31
N LEU A 467 11.19 13.82 10.98
CA LEU A 467 11.85 12.81 10.15
C LEU A 467 13.34 13.11 9.95
N ASN A 468 14.16 12.07 10.10
CA ASN A 468 15.60 12.06 9.87
C ASN A 468 15.97 10.98 8.86
N LYS A 469 16.93 11.26 7.97
CA LYS A 469 17.43 10.37 6.92
C LYS A 469 18.89 10.01 7.18
N LEU A 470 19.22 8.73 7.15
CA LEU A 470 20.57 8.19 7.14
C LEU A 470 20.91 7.67 5.75
N LEU A 471 21.90 8.23 5.09
CA LEU A 471 22.43 7.70 3.83
C LEU A 471 23.76 7.01 4.12
N PHE A 472 23.82 5.72 3.83
CA PHE A 472 25.00 4.89 3.84
C PHE A 472 25.51 4.79 2.41
N GLN A 473 26.79 5.04 2.17
CA GLN A 473 27.43 4.84 0.88
C GLN A 473 28.69 4.02 1.08
N TRP A 474 28.91 3.01 0.24
CA TRP A 474 30.11 2.21 0.36
C TRP A 474 30.70 1.75 -0.97
N LYS A 475 32.01 1.50 -0.93
CA LYS A 475 32.77 0.87 -2.01
C LYS A 475 33.45 -0.38 -1.50
N GLN A 476 33.37 -1.45 -2.28
CA GLN A 476 34.09 -2.69 -2.01
C GLN A 476 35.15 -2.88 -3.12
N GLY A 477 36.43 -2.80 -2.78
CA GLY A 477 37.54 -3.13 -3.69
C GLY A 477 37.56 -2.35 -5.02
N GLY A 478 37.26 -1.04 -5.01
CA GLY A 478 37.29 -0.19 -6.21
C GLY A 478 36.10 -0.30 -7.16
N ASN A 479 35.06 -1.06 -6.79
CA ASN A 479 33.81 -1.20 -7.57
C ASN A 479 32.89 0.04 -7.50
N SER A 480 31.79 -0.02 -8.27
CA SER A 480 30.67 0.93 -8.28
C SER A 480 30.18 1.28 -6.87
N LEU A 481 29.99 2.59 -6.61
CA LEU A 481 29.43 3.11 -5.36
C LEU A 481 28.06 2.48 -5.12
N GLN A 482 27.91 1.83 -3.96
CA GLN A 482 26.64 1.34 -3.46
C GLN A 482 26.09 2.34 -2.44
N SER A 483 24.78 2.37 -2.27
CA SER A 483 24.18 3.19 -1.23
C SER A 483 22.89 2.58 -0.68
N ALA A 484 22.64 2.81 0.60
CA ALA A 484 21.39 2.51 1.27
C ALA A 484 20.89 3.76 1.98
N THR A 485 19.59 4.02 1.97
CA THR A 485 18.98 5.07 2.77
C THR A 485 18.08 4.44 3.82
N LEU A 486 18.30 4.76 5.09
CA LEU A 486 17.37 4.51 6.19
C LEU A 486 16.73 5.84 6.61
N ALA A 487 15.54 5.78 7.20
CA ALA A 487 14.87 6.96 7.73
C ALA A 487 14.11 6.65 9.02
N PHE A 488 14.02 7.63 9.90
CA PHE A 488 13.40 7.49 11.22
C PHE A 488 12.76 8.78 11.71
N ASN A 489 11.69 8.63 12.48
CA ASN A 489 11.06 9.77 13.14
C ASN A 489 11.64 9.92 14.55
N PHE A 490 11.99 11.15 14.92
CA PHE A 490 12.43 11.51 16.26
C PHE A 490 11.43 12.48 16.88
N ASN A 491 10.63 11.97 17.80
CA ASN A 491 9.75 12.78 18.65
C ASN A 491 10.46 12.97 20.01
N PRO A 492 11.05 14.16 20.28
CA PRO A 492 11.82 14.42 21.49
C PRO A 492 11.01 14.32 22.79
#